data_AF-A3HZM0-F1
#
_entry.id   AF-A3HZM0-F1
#
_cell.length_a   1.000
_cell.length_b   1.000
_cell.length_c   1.000
_cell.angle_alpha   90.00
_cell.angle_beta   90.00
_cell.angle_gamma   90.00
#
_symmetry.space_group_name_H-M   'P 1'
#
loop_
_entity.id
_entity.type
_entity.pdbx_description
1 polymer ?
#
loop_
_entity_poly.entity_id
_entity_poly.type
_entity_poly.pdbx_seq_one_letter_code
_entity_poly.pdbx_strand_id
1 'polypeptide(L)'
;MKSFINKLGLFGVVLLTLTSCLDEDPLFDPSNSTGIIEIVEIGPLATSGSIYPMNRLTFESVPEDQIEVIVQYSGAFDAPEDIDVTIEVAPSALDDFNADQGLDESNGYYIIDDSSYELPGGGNSVTVTIPKGEKRVSVIVTVRPDQFGFDKNYALPIRIASASSGQVSGNFSNMIYAVIPNNQWAGDWTNTYSSPFGSGTNTVHMSTTGEFTTTSNLIGVYSNQTVIEVNPDTNYAQVLSVSGLGPVTNSPDNYWDPETKTIYLSFVSSGYAFEQTMVKK
;
A
#
# COMPACT_ATOMS: atom_id res chain seq x y z
N MET A 1 64.27 14.72 -44.23
CA MET A 1 64.03 13.34 -43.75
C MET A 1 65.23 12.88 -42.92
N LYS A 2 65.18 12.96 -41.58
CA LYS A 2 66.02 12.20 -40.61
C LYS A 2 65.94 12.75 -39.17
N SER A 3 65.59 14.02 -38.94
CA SER A 3 65.50 14.57 -37.57
C SER A 3 64.08 14.67 -36.97
N PHE A 4 63.03 14.68 -37.80
CA PHE A 4 61.64 14.76 -37.31
C PHE A 4 61.02 13.39 -36.95
N ILE A 5 61.53 12.30 -37.52
CA ILE A 5 60.97 10.95 -37.32
C ILE A 5 61.38 10.37 -35.95
N ASN A 6 62.53 10.78 -35.40
CA ASN A 6 63.00 10.28 -34.09
C ASN A 6 62.26 10.86 -32.88
N LYS A 7 61.55 12.00 -33.02
CA LYS A 7 60.78 12.59 -31.91
C LYS A 7 59.32 12.14 -31.90
N LEU A 8 58.80 11.66 -33.02
CA LEU A 8 57.43 11.16 -33.13
C LEU A 8 57.28 9.71 -32.63
N GLY A 9 58.35 8.92 -32.67
CA GLY A 9 58.36 7.54 -32.18
C GLY A 9 58.31 7.39 -30.66
N LEU A 10 58.74 8.41 -29.90
CA LEU A 10 58.77 8.36 -28.43
C LEU A 10 57.43 8.75 -27.78
N PHE A 11 56.56 9.46 -28.50
CA PHE A 11 55.23 9.85 -28.00
C PHE A 11 54.15 8.79 -28.27
N GLY A 12 54.32 7.95 -29.30
CA GLY A 12 53.36 6.91 -29.66
C GLY A 12 53.36 5.70 -28.72
N VAL A 13 54.49 5.40 -28.06
CA VAL A 13 54.62 4.23 -27.18
C VAL A 13 54.07 4.51 -25.77
N VAL A 14 54.09 5.76 -25.31
CA VAL A 14 53.58 6.13 -23.98
C VAL A 14 52.05 6.08 -23.92
N LEU A 15 51.35 6.34 -25.03
CA LEU A 15 49.88 6.29 -25.11
C LEU A 15 49.29 4.87 -25.06
N LEU A 16 50.10 3.83 -25.26
CA LEU A 16 49.65 2.42 -25.21
C LEU A 16 49.81 1.78 -23.82
N THR A 17 50.44 2.49 -22.86
CA THR A 17 50.68 1.96 -21.50
C THR A 17 49.65 2.41 -20.48
N LEU A 18 48.67 3.23 -20.86
CA LEU A 18 47.62 3.74 -19.97
C LEU A 18 46.31 2.92 -20.03
N THR A 19 46.26 1.79 -20.74
CA THR A 19 45.04 0.96 -20.83
C THR A 19 44.98 -0.15 -19.79
N SER A 20 45.92 -0.24 -18.84
CA SER A 20 45.97 -1.32 -17.84
C SER A 20 45.34 -0.97 -16.49
N CYS A 21 44.54 0.10 -16.40
CA CYS A 21 43.81 0.47 -15.18
C CYS A 21 42.31 0.66 -15.44
N LEU A 22 41.73 -0.20 -16.27
CA LEU A 22 40.27 -0.33 -16.35
C LEU A 22 39.83 -1.80 -16.29
N ASP A 23 40.62 -2.60 -15.59
CA ASP A 23 40.29 -3.97 -15.18
C ASP A 23 40.07 -3.95 -13.65
N GLU A 24 39.33 -2.94 -13.18
CA GLU A 24 38.79 -3.01 -11.83
C GLU A 24 37.51 -3.83 -11.92
N ASP A 25 37.51 -5.00 -11.28
CA ASP A 25 36.28 -5.71 -10.99
C ASP A 25 35.28 -4.69 -10.46
N PRO A 26 34.04 -4.67 -10.98
CA PRO A 26 33.09 -3.67 -10.54
C PRO A 26 32.99 -3.72 -9.02
N LEU A 27 33.09 -2.56 -8.37
CA LEU A 27 32.98 -2.40 -6.91
C LEU A 27 31.77 -3.14 -6.31
N PHE A 28 30.74 -3.36 -7.13
CA PHE A 28 29.70 -4.34 -6.92
C PHE A 28 29.63 -5.27 -8.13
N ASP A 29 29.97 -6.54 -7.93
CA ASP A 29 29.59 -7.60 -8.84
C ASP A 29 28.26 -8.21 -8.38
N PRO A 30 27.13 -7.85 -9.00
CA PRO A 30 25.83 -8.36 -8.61
C PRO A 30 25.72 -9.88 -8.82
N SER A 31 26.59 -10.49 -9.64
CA SER A 31 26.62 -11.94 -9.83
C SER A 31 27.14 -12.73 -8.61
N ASN A 32 27.87 -12.06 -7.72
CA ASN A 32 28.35 -12.62 -6.45
C ASN A 32 27.44 -12.27 -5.26
N SER A 33 26.33 -11.57 -5.49
CA SER A 33 25.37 -11.26 -4.44
C SER A 33 24.45 -12.45 -4.16
N THR A 34 24.20 -12.73 -2.88
CA THR A 34 23.16 -13.67 -2.47
C THR A 34 21.81 -13.02 -2.73
N GLY A 35 20.91 -13.73 -3.42
CA GLY A 35 19.57 -13.21 -3.62
C GLY A 35 18.79 -13.11 -2.32
N ILE A 36 17.91 -12.12 -2.24
CA ILE A 36 17.11 -11.76 -1.08
C ILE A 36 15.69 -12.29 -1.27
N ILE A 37 15.14 -12.94 -0.25
CA ILE A 37 13.74 -13.38 -0.20
C ILE A 37 12.93 -12.35 0.58
N GLU A 38 11.89 -11.80 -0.02
CA GLU A 38 11.07 -10.73 0.55
C GLU A 38 9.60 -10.82 0.15
N ILE A 39 8.74 -10.21 0.95
CA ILE A 39 7.33 -9.96 0.63
C ILE A 39 7.24 -8.61 -0.08
N VAL A 40 6.56 -8.59 -1.22
CA VAL A 40 6.36 -7.38 -2.02
C VAL A 40 5.08 -6.68 -1.56
N GLU A 41 5.17 -5.35 -1.45
CA GLU A 41 4.01 -4.49 -1.20
C GLU A 41 3.04 -4.53 -2.39
N ILE A 42 1.74 -4.68 -2.11
CA ILE A 42 0.70 -4.75 -3.14
C ILE A 42 -0.13 -3.46 -3.26
N GLY A 43 0.35 -2.38 -2.65
CA GLY A 43 -0.34 -1.09 -2.62
C GLY A 43 0.49 -0.01 -1.93
N PRO A 44 -0.05 1.22 -1.82
CA PRO A 44 0.61 2.28 -1.10
C PRO A 44 0.81 1.89 0.38
N LEU A 45 1.99 2.20 0.91
CA LEU A 45 2.27 2.03 2.32
C LEU A 45 1.46 3.02 3.15
N ALA A 46 0.90 2.52 4.24
CA ALA A 46 0.12 3.32 5.18
C ALA A 46 0.99 4.16 6.12
N THR A 47 2.20 3.70 6.41
CA THR A 47 3.16 4.35 7.30
C THR A 47 4.53 4.38 6.63
N SER A 48 5.24 5.52 6.75
CA SER A 48 6.62 5.64 6.31
C SER A 48 7.53 5.58 7.54
N GLY A 49 8.62 4.82 7.45
CA GLY A 49 9.60 4.70 8.53
C GLY A 49 9.21 3.73 9.65
N SER A 50 8.16 2.92 9.48
CA SER A 50 7.86 1.81 10.38
C SER A 50 8.87 0.68 10.21
N ILE A 51 9.10 -0.09 11.28
CA ILE A 51 10.00 -1.26 11.23
C ILE A 51 9.54 -2.34 10.23
N TYR A 52 8.23 -2.45 10.02
CA TYR A 52 7.62 -3.33 9.03
C TYR A 52 6.66 -2.53 8.14
N PRO A 53 6.64 -2.80 6.82
CA PRO A 53 5.68 -2.19 5.92
C PRO A 53 4.24 -2.60 6.24
N MET A 54 3.29 -1.69 6.00
CA MET A 54 1.86 -1.94 6.13
C MET A 54 1.10 -1.54 4.87
N ASN A 55 0.36 -2.47 4.29
CA ASN A 55 -0.64 -2.20 3.26
C ASN A 55 -2.04 -2.06 3.89
N ARG A 56 -2.84 -1.13 3.39
CA ARG A 56 -4.26 -0.98 3.75
C ARG A 56 -5.13 -1.52 2.63
N LEU A 57 -5.91 -2.56 2.92
CA LEU A 57 -6.78 -3.23 1.98
C LEU A 57 -8.23 -3.04 2.42
N THR A 58 -9.06 -2.56 1.50
CA THR A 58 -10.49 -2.37 1.73
C THR A 58 -11.29 -3.47 1.06
N PHE A 59 -12.28 -4.03 1.75
CA PHE A 59 -13.07 -5.17 1.28
C PHE A 59 -14.56 -4.85 1.24
N GLU A 60 -15.25 -5.21 0.17
CA GLU A 60 -16.71 -5.27 0.20
C GLU A 60 -17.17 -6.31 1.22
N SER A 61 -18.35 -6.12 1.83
CA SER A 61 -18.92 -7.09 2.78
C SER A 61 -19.42 -8.33 2.03
N VAL A 62 -18.51 -9.23 1.70
CA VAL A 62 -18.76 -10.50 0.99
C VAL A 62 -18.28 -11.70 1.82
N PRO A 63 -18.81 -12.92 1.56
CA PRO A 63 -18.41 -14.11 2.33
C PRO A 63 -16.95 -14.53 2.15
N GLU A 64 -16.37 -14.25 0.98
CA GLU A 64 -14.99 -14.58 0.63
C GLU A 64 -14.40 -13.51 -0.30
N ASP A 65 -13.15 -13.14 -0.04
CA ASP A 65 -12.29 -12.34 -0.91
C ASP A 65 -10.84 -12.82 -0.73
N GLN A 66 -9.87 -12.18 -1.38
CA GLN A 66 -8.48 -12.63 -1.43
C GLN A 66 -7.48 -11.52 -1.13
N ILE A 67 -6.43 -11.89 -0.39
CA ILE A 67 -5.18 -11.13 -0.30
C ILE A 67 -4.12 -11.89 -1.09
N GLU A 68 -3.52 -11.23 -2.08
CA GLU A 68 -2.38 -11.78 -2.82
C GLU A 68 -1.07 -11.43 -2.09
N VAL A 69 -0.49 -12.39 -1.38
CA VAL A 69 0.83 -12.24 -0.76
C VAL A 69 1.90 -12.64 -1.78
N ILE A 70 2.67 -11.67 -2.27
CA ILE A 70 3.71 -11.92 -3.27
C ILE A 70 5.04 -12.12 -2.57
N VAL A 71 5.62 -13.31 -2.69
CA VAL A 71 6.98 -13.60 -2.26
C VAL A 71 7.92 -13.48 -3.45
N GLN A 72 9.03 -12.76 -3.30
CA GLN A 72 9.97 -12.44 -4.36
C GLN A 72 11.40 -12.88 -4.01
N TYR A 73 12.11 -13.36 -5.03
CA TYR A 73 13.56 -13.52 -5.05
C TYR A 73 14.21 -12.32 -5.76
N SER A 74 14.81 -11.43 -4.99
CA SER A 74 15.52 -10.24 -5.45
C SER A 74 17.01 -10.52 -5.62
N GLY A 75 17.55 -10.29 -6.82
CA GLY A 75 18.94 -10.59 -7.14
C GLY A 75 19.22 -10.34 -8.62
N ALA A 76 20.50 -10.43 -9.01
CA ALA A 76 20.95 -10.14 -10.36
C ALA A 76 20.29 -11.01 -11.44
N PHE A 77 19.96 -12.26 -11.08
CA PHE A 77 19.39 -13.27 -11.96
C PHE A 77 18.13 -13.87 -11.35
N ASP A 78 17.35 -14.57 -12.15
CA ASP A 78 16.19 -15.35 -11.69
C ASP A 78 16.60 -16.43 -10.68
N ALA A 79 15.62 -17.02 -9.98
CA ALA A 79 15.89 -18.05 -8.99
C ALA A 79 16.74 -19.19 -9.60
N PRO A 80 17.94 -19.48 -9.08
CA PRO A 80 18.86 -20.44 -9.70
C PRO A 80 18.40 -21.91 -9.57
N GLU A 81 17.50 -22.14 -8.62
CA GLU A 81 16.88 -23.40 -8.24
C GLU A 81 15.46 -23.15 -7.73
N ASP A 82 14.71 -24.22 -7.49
CA ASP A 82 13.43 -24.13 -6.81
C ASP A 82 13.68 -23.71 -5.35
N ILE A 83 13.04 -22.63 -4.91
CA ILE A 83 13.21 -22.09 -3.56
C ILE A 83 11.92 -22.31 -2.78
N ASP A 84 11.98 -23.22 -1.80
CA ASP A 84 10.89 -23.44 -0.88
C ASP A 84 10.91 -22.35 0.20
N VAL A 85 9.87 -21.53 0.22
CA VAL A 85 9.69 -20.44 1.17
C VAL A 85 8.50 -20.78 2.05
N THR A 86 8.70 -20.77 3.36
CA THR A 86 7.63 -20.94 4.33
C THR A 86 7.21 -19.57 4.85
N ILE A 87 5.93 -19.25 4.69
CA ILE A 87 5.31 -18.07 5.30
C ILE A 87 4.39 -18.49 6.44
N GLU A 88 4.15 -17.59 7.38
CA GLU A 88 3.25 -17.82 8.50
C GLU A 88 2.62 -16.53 9.01
N VAL A 89 1.52 -16.68 9.76
CA VAL A 89 0.93 -15.58 10.53
C VAL A 89 1.85 -15.21 11.69
N ALA A 90 2.14 -13.93 11.86
CA ALA A 90 3.19 -13.42 12.72
C ALA A 90 2.67 -12.45 13.80
N PRO A 91 2.04 -12.94 14.90
CA PRO A 91 1.52 -12.08 15.96
C PRO A 91 2.54 -11.10 16.53
N SER A 92 3.77 -11.57 16.77
CA SER A 92 4.84 -10.73 17.31
C SER A 92 5.24 -9.58 16.37
N ALA A 93 5.12 -9.77 15.05
CA ALA A 93 5.40 -8.69 14.10
C ALA A 93 4.38 -7.55 14.21
N LEU A 94 3.11 -7.87 14.53
CA LEU A 94 2.09 -6.85 14.77
C LEU A 94 2.31 -6.11 16.09
N ASP A 95 2.70 -6.84 17.15
CA ASP A 95 3.03 -6.23 18.44
C ASP A 95 4.20 -5.26 18.31
N ASP A 96 5.28 -5.68 17.63
CA ASP A 96 6.44 -4.84 17.36
C ASP A 96 6.05 -3.61 16.52
N PHE A 97 5.19 -3.78 15.51
CA PHE A 97 4.69 -2.68 14.68
C PHE A 97 3.91 -1.66 15.52
N ASN A 98 2.96 -2.12 16.33
CA ASN A 98 2.18 -1.25 17.20
C ASN A 98 3.10 -0.47 18.16
N ALA A 99 4.08 -1.14 18.77
CA ALA A 99 5.03 -0.52 19.69
C ALA A 99 5.93 0.52 19.00
N ASP A 100 6.47 0.19 17.83
CA ASP A 100 7.28 1.11 17.01
C ASP A 100 6.50 2.36 16.60
N GLN A 101 5.22 2.20 16.26
CA GLN A 101 4.34 3.30 15.89
C GLN A 101 3.75 4.05 17.09
N GLY A 102 4.08 3.64 18.33
CA GLY A 102 3.57 4.27 19.55
C GLY A 102 2.05 4.13 19.71
N LEU A 103 1.47 3.08 19.13
CA LEU A 103 0.05 2.77 19.22
C LEU A 103 -0.25 2.03 20.54
N ASP A 104 -1.43 2.27 21.09
CA ASP A 104 -1.94 1.66 22.31
C ASP A 104 -3.26 0.91 22.04
N GLU A 105 -3.92 0.41 23.09
CA GLU A 105 -5.17 -0.35 22.95
C GLU A 105 -6.32 0.45 22.32
N SER A 106 -6.25 1.78 22.27
CA SER A 106 -7.32 2.62 21.72
C SER A 106 -7.18 2.86 20.22
N ASN A 107 -5.97 2.74 19.66
CA ASN A 107 -5.67 3.07 18.27
C ASN A 107 -4.76 2.06 17.56
N GLY A 108 -4.35 0.99 18.25
CA GLY A 108 -3.51 -0.08 17.72
C GLY A 108 -4.27 -1.05 16.83
N TYR A 109 -3.48 -1.88 16.13
CA TYR A 109 -3.99 -2.95 15.28
C TYR A 109 -4.11 -4.27 16.05
N TYR A 110 -5.12 -5.04 15.69
CA TYR A 110 -5.43 -6.34 16.26
C TYR A 110 -5.39 -7.39 15.16
N ILE A 111 -4.92 -8.59 15.50
CA ILE A 111 -4.97 -9.71 14.57
C ILE A 111 -6.43 -10.03 14.30
N ILE A 112 -6.78 -10.16 13.02
CA ILE A 112 -8.07 -10.65 12.58
C ILE A 112 -8.30 -12.09 13.07
N ASP A 113 -9.52 -12.42 13.49
CA ASP A 113 -9.83 -13.75 14.03
C ASP A 113 -9.49 -14.89 13.05
N ASP A 114 -9.03 -16.02 13.58
CA ASP A 114 -8.65 -17.22 12.82
C ASP A 114 -9.76 -17.73 11.89
N SER A 115 -11.04 -17.49 12.22
CA SER A 115 -12.17 -17.87 11.38
C SER A 115 -12.34 -17.00 10.13
N SER A 116 -11.71 -15.83 10.11
CA SER A 116 -11.92 -14.78 9.11
C SER A 116 -10.83 -14.76 8.04
N TYR A 117 -9.87 -15.69 8.09
CA TYR A 117 -8.89 -15.91 7.05
C TYR A 117 -8.50 -17.39 6.91
N GLU A 118 -7.88 -17.75 5.80
CA GLU A 118 -7.33 -19.09 5.57
C GLU A 118 -6.12 -19.01 4.64
N LEU A 119 -4.96 -19.49 5.09
CA LEU A 119 -3.81 -19.71 4.22
C LEU A 119 -4.03 -20.95 3.33
N PRO A 120 -3.40 -21.04 2.14
CA PRO A 120 -3.50 -22.26 1.32
C PRO A 120 -3.08 -23.51 2.09
N GLY A 121 -3.95 -24.53 2.07
CA GLY A 121 -3.75 -25.76 2.84
C GLY A 121 -4.24 -25.70 4.29
N GLY A 122 -4.75 -24.55 4.74
CA GLY A 122 -5.29 -24.32 6.07
C GLY A 122 -4.24 -23.97 7.13
N GLY A 123 -4.71 -23.49 8.28
CA GLY A 123 -3.85 -23.15 9.43
C GLY A 123 -3.07 -21.85 9.24
N ASN A 124 -1.93 -21.75 9.93
CA ASN A 124 -1.25 -20.48 10.19
C ASN A 124 0.13 -20.43 9.50
N SER A 125 0.47 -21.44 8.70
CA SER A 125 1.72 -21.49 7.94
C SER A 125 1.55 -22.29 6.65
N VAL A 126 2.26 -21.89 5.59
CA VAL A 126 2.30 -22.60 4.31
C VAL A 126 3.69 -22.49 3.68
N THR A 127 4.14 -23.58 3.05
CA THR A 127 5.33 -23.59 2.20
C THR A 127 4.94 -23.48 0.74
N VAL A 128 5.52 -22.50 0.04
CA VAL A 128 5.35 -22.27 -1.39
C VAL A 128 6.70 -22.27 -2.08
N THR A 129 6.72 -22.65 -3.35
CA THR A 129 7.96 -22.73 -4.13
C THR A 129 8.03 -21.58 -5.11
N ILE A 130 9.11 -20.79 -5.08
CA ILE A 130 9.50 -19.95 -6.21
C ILE A 130 10.20 -20.88 -7.20
N PRO A 131 9.62 -21.14 -8.39
CA PRO A 131 10.24 -22.07 -9.33
C PRO A 131 11.58 -21.54 -9.84
N LYS A 132 12.49 -22.45 -10.16
CA LYS A 132 13.72 -22.12 -10.88
C LYS A 132 13.42 -21.32 -12.15
N GLY A 133 14.16 -20.25 -12.36
CA GLY A 133 14.00 -19.35 -13.49
C GLY A 133 12.88 -18.31 -13.31
N GLU A 134 12.16 -18.34 -12.19
CA GLU A 134 11.17 -17.33 -11.84
C GLU A 134 11.71 -16.36 -10.77
N LYS A 135 11.00 -15.25 -10.61
CA LYS A 135 11.30 -14.23 -9.60
C LYS A 135 10.31 -14.20 -8.45
N ARG A 136 9.12 -14.74 -8.64
CA ARG A 136 8.00 -14.53 -7.73
C ARG A 136 7.11 -15.76 -7.64
N VAL A 137 6.43 -15.88 -6.51
CA VAL A 137 5.28 -16.74 -6.33
C VAL A 137 4.21 -15.96 -5.56
N SER A 138 2.95 -16.13 -5.96
CA SER A 138 1.80 -15.54 -5.27
C SER A 138 1.17 -16.57 -4.33
N VAL A 139 0.97 -16.20 -3.07
CA VAL A 139 0.21 -16.96 -2.09
C VAL A 139 -1.15 -16.30 -1.92
N ILE A 140 -2.20 -17.02 -2.30
CA ILE A 140 -3.57 -16.50 -2.23
C ILE A 140 -4.15 -16.81 -0.86
N VAL A 141 -4.27 -15.80 -0.02
CA VAL A 141 -4.90 -15.93 1.30
C VAL A 141 -6.38 -15.62 1.15
N THR A 142 -7.24 -16.56 1.52
CA THR A 142 -8.68 -16.31 1.59
C THR A 142 -8.96 -15.46 2.83
N VAL A 143 -9.79 -14.43 2.68
CA VAL A 143 -10.34 -13.64 3.78
C VAL A 143 -11.86 -13.68 3.73
N ARG A 144 -12.52 -13.46 4.87
CA ARG A 144 -13.98 -13.43 4.99
C ARG A 144 -14.44 -12.05 5.49
N PRO A 145 -14.58 -11.07 4.59
CA PRO A 145 -14.95 -9.70 4.95
C PRO A 145 -16.23 -9.54 5.76
N ASP A 146 -17.19 -10.45 5.61
CA ASP A 146 -18.43 -10.45 6.39
C ASP A 146 -18.26 -10.91 7.86
N GLN A 147 -17.05 -11.36 8.25
CA GLN A 147 -16.72 -11.81 9.62
C GLN A 147 -15.92 -10.78 10.43
N PHE A 148 -15.65 -9.58 9.91
CA PHE A 148 -15.00 -8.51 10.67
C PHE A 148 -15.63 -7.14 10.41
N GLY A 149 -15.55 -6.27 11.41
CA GLY A 149 -16.22 -4.97 11.42
C GLY A 149 -15.27 -3.82 11.74
N PHE A 150 -15.84 -2.75 12.30
CA PHE A 150 -15.11 -1.54 12.71
C PHE A 150 -14.90 -1.45 14.24
N ASP A 151 -15.16 -2.53 14.97
CA ASP A 151 -14.98 -2.57 16.42
C ASP A 151 -13.50 -2.51 16.83
N LYS A 152 -12.58 -2.90 15.92
CA LYS A 152 -11.13 -2.79 16.07
C LYS A 152 -10.48 -2.51 14.73
N ASN A 153 -9.23 -2.03 14.75
CA ASN A 153 -8.40 -1.96 13.55
C ASN A 153 -7.80 -3.34 13.27
N TYR A 154 -8.43 -4.14 12.40
CA TYR A 154 -7.95 -5.49 12.11
C TYR A 154 -6.77 -5.51 11.14
N ALA A 155 -5.85 -6.47 11.35
CA ALA A 155 -4.73 -6.73 10.47
C ALA A 155 -4.41 -8.23 10.40
N LEU A 156 -3.86 -8.66 9.27
CA LEU A 156 -3.25 -9.96 9.08
C LEU A 156 -1.73 -9.78 8.93
N PRO A 157 -0.93 -10.07 9.98
CA PRO A 157 0.52 -10.00 9.89
C PRO A 157 1.08 -11.28 9.27
N ILE A 158 1.84 -11.16 8.19
CA ILE A 158 2.50 -12.30 7.53
C ILE A 158 4.01 -12.12 7.58
N ARG A 159 4.73 -13.22 7.88
CA ARG A 159 6.20 -13.26 7.80
C ARG A 159 6.72 -14.42 6.95
N ILE A 160 7.90 -14.25 6.39
CA ILE A 160 8.73 -15.35 5.88
C ILE A 160 9.43 -15.99 7.07
N ALA A 161 9.04 -17.22 7.41
CA ALA A 161 9.65 -18.00 8.48
C ALA A 161 11.00 -18.59 8.09
N SER A 162 11.11 -19.07 6.84
CA SER A 162 12.34 -19.65 6.30
C SER A 162 12.32 -19.71 4.78
N ALA A 163 13.50 -19.79 4.17
CA ALA A 163 13.69 -20.13 2.77
C ALA A 163 14.78 -21.19 2.64
N SER A 164 14.64 -22.12 1.69
CA SER A 164 15.64 -23.17 1.43
C SER A 164 16.95 -22.62 0.84
N SER A 165 16.88 -21.47 0.19
CA SER A 165 18.00 -20.78 -0.47
C SER A 165 17.76 -19.25 -0.47
N GLY A 166 18.83 -18.48 -0.66
CA GLY A 166 18.80 -17.03 -0.53
C GLY A 166 18.79 -16.55 0.94
N GLN A 167 18.90 -15.24 1.11
CA GLN A 167 18.85 -14.59 2.42
C GLN A 167 17.45 -13.98 2.64
N VAL A 168 16.79 -14.31 3.74
CA VAL A 168 15.53 -13.67 4.13
C VAL A 168 15.78 -12.20 4.47
N SER A 169 15.01 -11.30 3.87
CA SER A 169 15.13 -9.85 4.05
C SER A 169 14.96 -9.44 5.51
N GLY A 170 15.80 -8.54 6.02
CA GLY A 170 15.63 -8.00 7.37
C GLY A 170 14.41 -7.08 7.49
N ASN A 171 14.10 -6.33 6.44
CA ASN A 171 13.07 -5.27 6.46
C ASN A 171 11.75 -5.73 5.83
N PHE A 172 11.84 -6.57 4.79
CA PHE A 172 10.69 -7.00 3.98
C PHE A 172 10.37 -8.48 4.15
N SER A 173 10.83 -9.11 5.24
CA SER A 173 10.39 -10.46 5.61
C SER A 173 9.07 -10.46 6.36
N ASN A 174 8.62 -9.31 6.86
CA ASN A 174 7.33 -9.13 7.51
C ASN A 174 6.52 -8.13 6.70
N MET A 175 5.21 -8.36 6.61
CA MET A 175 4.24 -7.47 5.99
C MET A 175 2.97 -7.45 6.84
N ILE A 176 2.48 -6.26 7.15
CA ILE A 176 1.21 -6.09 7.85
C ILE A 176 0.13 -5.75 6.82
N TYR A 177 -0.91 -6.56 6.72
CA TYR A 177 -2.07 -6.27 5.89
C TYR A 177 -3.21 -5.77 6.78
N ALA A 178 -3.38 -4.46 6.89
CA ALA A 178 -4.56 -3.89 7.54
C ALA A 178 -5.80 -4.18 6.68
N VAL A 179 -6.78 -4.87 7.26
CA VAL A 179 -8.01 -5.32 6.58
C VAL A 179 -9.17 -4.46 7.05
N ILE A 180 -9.77 -3.74 6.12
CA ILE A 180 -10.77 -2.70 6.41
C ILE A 180 -12.04 -3.09 5.67
N PRO A 181 -13.16 -3.36 6.36
CA PRO A 181 -14.42 -3.58 5.66
C PRO A 181 -14.87 -2.26 5.02
N ASN A 182 -15.58 -2.33 3.89
CA ASN A 182 -16.16 -1.15 3.28
C ASN A 182 -17.36 -0.71 4.09
N ASN A 183 -17.36 0.57 4.50
CA ASN A 183 -18.56 1.14 5.06
C ASN A 183 -19.59 1.35 3.94
N GLN A 184 -20.84 1.59 4.34
CA GLN A 184 -21.94 1.72 3.39
C GLN A 184 -21.79 2.90 2.41
N TRP A 185 -20.87 3.84 2.65
CA TRP A 185 -20.63 5.01 1.81
C TRP A 185 -19.44 4.85 0.85
N ALA A 186 -18.68 3.76 0.95
CA ALA A 186 -17.59 3.47 0.02
C ALA A 186 -18.10 3.12 -1.39
N GLY A 187 -17.23 3.30 -2.40
CA GLY A 187 -17.49 2.96 -3.80
C GLY A 187 -17.56 4.18 -4.72
N ASP A 188 -18.10 3.97 -5.92
CA ASP A 188 -18.20 5.01 -6.94
C ASP A 188 -19.50 5.81 -6.84
N TRP A 189 -19.39 7.12 -6.99
CA TRP A 189 -20.50 8.07 -6.90
C TRP A 189 -20.54 8.97 -8.13
N THR A 190 -21.74 9.30 -8.59
CA THR A 190 -21.95 10.42 -9.51
C THR A 190 -21.99 11.70 -8.70
N ASN A 191 -20.98 12.55 -8.87
CA ASN A 191 -20.82 13.80 -8.12
C ASN A 191 -21.10 14.99 -9.02
N THR A 192 -22.12 15.78 -8.67
CA THR A 192 -22.37 17.10 -9.25
C THR A 192 -21.87 18.15 -8.28
N TYR A 193 -20.95 19.01 -8.72
CA TYR A 193 -20.25 19.95 -7.86
C TYR A 193 -20.33 21.39 -8.37
N SER A 194 -20.18 22.33 -7.44
CA SER A 194 -20.04 23.76 -7.69
C SER A 194 -18.97 24.35 -6.77
N SER A 195 -18.11 25.21 -7.30
CA SER A 195 -17.05 25.90 -6.55
C SER A 195 -16.65 27.20 -7.26
N PRO A 196 -15.86 28.09 -6.61
CA PRO A 196 -15.24 29.25 -7.25
C PRO A 196 -14.38 28.92 -8.48
N PHE A 197 -13.94 27.67 -8.63
CA PHE A 197 -13.07 27.23 -9.72
C PHE A 197 -13.84 26.56 -10.86
N GLY A 198 -15.16 26.41 -10.72
CA GLY A 198 -16.03 25.83 -11.73
C GLY A 198 -17.06 24.87 -11.15
N SER A 199 -17.95 24.42 -12.02
CA SER A 199 -19.04 23.49 -11.73
C SER A 199 -19.10 22.39 -12.79
N GLY A 200 -19.57 21.20 -12.42
CA GLY A 200 -19.70 20.09 -13.36
C GLY A 200 -20.20 18.82 -12.71
N THR A 201 -20.12 17.72 -13.48
CA THR A 201 -20.43 16.37 -13.00
C THR A 201 -19.27 15.45 -13.34
N ASN A 202 -18.83 14.66 -12.36
CA ASN A 202 -17.80 13.64 -12.52
C ASN A 202 -18.15 12.36 -11.74
N THR A 203 -17.28 11.36 -11.84
CA THR A 203 -17.30 10.22 -10.92
C THR A 203 -16.26 10.46 -9.84
N VAL A 204 -16.66 10.28 -8.59
CA VAL A 204 -15.74 10.27 -7.45
C VAL A 204 -15.75 8.87 -6.82
N HIS A 205 -14.56 8.35 -6.52
CA HIS A 205 -14.41 7.12 -5.74
C HIS A 205 -14.19 7.50 -4.28
N MET A 206 -15.02 6.95 -3.39
CA MET A 206 -14.93 7.14 -1.95
C MET A 206 -14.37 5.86 -1.31
N SER A 207 -13.23 5.97 -0.62
CA SER A 207 -12.60 4.85 0.07
C SER A 207 -12.86 4.94 1.57
N THR A 208 -13.11 3.80 2.21
CA THR A 208 -13.35 3.73 3.66
C THR A 208 -12.12 4.15 4.46
N THR A 209 -12.33 5.01 5.46
CA THR A 209 -11.29 5.37 6.44
C THR A 209 -11.69 5.04 7.88
N GLY A 210 -12.94 4.69 8.12
CA GLY A 210 -13.51 4.30 9.41
C GLY A 210 -14.98 3.94 9.25
N GLU A 211 -15.64 3.53 10.34
CA GLU A 211 -17.04 3.06 10.31
C GLU A 211 -17.97 4.06 9.62
N PHE A 212 -17.80 5.34 9.95
CA PHE A 212 -18.64 6.43 9.47
C PHE A 212 -17.91 7.41 8.56
N THR A 213 -16.65 7.12 8.23
CA THR A 213 -15.78 8.06 7.51
C THR A 213 -15.25 7.48 6.20
N THR A 214 -15.17 8.33 5.19
CA THR A 214 -14.62 8.03 3.87
C THR A 214 -13.65 9.13 3.44
N THR A 215 -12.81 8.83 2.46
CA THR A 215 -11.94 9.82 1.79
C THR A 215 -12.18 9.83 0.29
N SER A 216 -12.08 11.00 -0.32
CA SER A 216 -12.08 11.17 -1.77
C SER A 216 -11.31 12.41 -2.21
N ASN A 217 -11.01 12.50 -3.51
CA ASN A 217 -10.47 13.73 -4.09
C ASN A 217 -11.45 14.90 -3.94
N LEU A 218 -10.95 16.09 -3.63
CA LEU A 218 -11.73 17.32 -3.49
C LEU A 218 -12.52 17.57 -4.78
N ILE A 219 -13.84 17.62 -4.63
CA ILE A 219 -14.85 17.72 -5.70
C ILE A 219 -14.65 16.74 -6.87
N GLY A 220 -13.88 15.66 -6.68
CA GLY A 220 -13.49 14.71 -7.73
C GLY A 220 -12.54 15.28 -8.80
N VAL A 221 -11.93 16.44 -8.58
CA VAL A 221 -11.05 17.11 -9.55
C VAL A 221 -9.63 17.30 -9.03
N TYR A 222 -9.48 17.74 -7.79
CA TYR A 222 -8.17 18.07 -7.22
C TYR A 222 -7.62 16.90 -6.41
N SER A 223 -6.29 16.76 -6.37
CA SER A 223 -5.60 15.70 -5.62
C SER A 223 -5.70 15.85 -4.10
N ASN A 224 -6.12 17.02 -3.61
CA ASN A 224 -6.45 17.25 -2.21
C ASN A 224 -7.46 16.21 -1.73
N GLN A 225 -7.22 15.59 -0.58
CA GLN A 225 -8.07 14.56 0.00
C GLN A 225 -9.11 15.21 0.91
N THR A 226 -10.37 14.85 0.73
CA THR A 226 -11.52 15.31 1.53
C THR A 226 -11.99 14.14 2.39
N VAL A 227 -11.99 14.31 3.70
CA VAL A 227 -12.54 13.31 4.63
C VAL A 227 -13.99 13.66 4.93
N ILE A 228 -14.90 12.76 4.62
CA ILE A 228 -16.34 12.91 4.80
C ILE A 228 -16.80 11.96 5.90
N GLU A 229 -17.57 12.46 6.84
CA GLU A 229 -18.24 11.67 7.89
C GLU A 229 -19.76 11.73 7.71
N VAL A 230 -20.45 10.62 7.95
CA VAL A 230 -21.91 10.58 8.00
C VAL A 230 -22.34 10.03 9.36
N ASN A 231 -23.07 10.84 10.12
CA ASN A 231 -23.68 10.38 11.37
C ASN A 231 -24.91 9.53 11.04
N PRO A 232 -24.93 8.22 11.36
CA PRO A 232 -26.02 7.33 10.96
C PRO A 232 -27.34 7.58 11.72
N ASP A 233 -27.28 8.18 12.91
CA ASP A 233 -28.46 8.43 13.74
C ASP A 233 -29.26 9.65 13.24
N THR A 234 -28.55 10.66 12.75
CA THR A 234 -29.11 11.95 12.31
C THR A 234 -29.14 12.12 10.80
N ASN A 235 -28.44 11.23 10.08
CA ASN A 235 -28.13 11.37 8.66
C ASN A 235 -27.41 12.68 8.31
N TYR A 236 -26.78 13.35 9.27
CA TYR A 236 -25.98 14.54 8.98
C TYR A 236 -24.65 14.12 8.32
N ALA A 237 -24.34 14.71 7.18
CA ALA A 237 -23.08 14.50 6.48
C ALA A 237 -22.17 15.73 6.67
N GLN A 238 -20.88 15.53 6.90
CA GLN A 238 -19.95 16.63 7.07
C GLN A 238 -18.57 16.34 6.49
N VAL A 239 -17.89 17.40 6.06
CA VAL A 239 -16.47 17.34 5.72
C VAL A 239 -15.67 17.65 6.97
N LEU A 240 -14.86 16.69 7.42
CA LEU A 240 -13.99 16.84 8.58
C LEU A 240 -12.71 17.61 8.24
N SER A 241 -12.14 17.35 7.06
CA SER A 241 -10.91 18.02 6.61
C SER A 241 -10.76 17.97 5.10
N VAL A 242 -9.96 18.91 4.57
CA VAL A 242 -9.46 18.88 3.20
C VAL A 242 -7.94 19.08 3.25
N SER A 243 -7.17 18.10 2.77
CA SER A 243 -5.71 18.17 2.85
C SER A 243 -5.17 19.39 2.10
N GLY A 244 -4.21 20.09 2.70
CA GLY A 244 -3.62 21.30 2.12
C GLY A 244 -4.52 22.55 2.12
N LEU A 245 -5.75 22.47 2.66
CA LEU A 245 -6.60 23.63 2.91
C LEU A 245 -6.77 23.85 4.43
N GLY A 246 -7.29 25.03 4.78
CA GLY A 246 -7.55 25.44 6.15
C GLY A 246 -8.79 24.77 6.75
N PRO A 247 -9.19 25.21 7.95
CA PRO A 247 -10.34 24.68 8.67
C PRO A 247 -11.60 24.65 7.80
N VAL A 248 -12.43 23.63 8.03
CA VAL A 248 -13.69 23.43 7.32
C VAL A 248 -14.85 23.96 8.16
N THR A 249 -15.76 24.68 7.53
CA THR A 249 -17.05 25.08 8.11
C THR A 249 -18.16 24.44 7.29
N ASN A 250 -18.93 23.54 7.89
CA ASN A 250 -20.02 22.83 7.23
C ASN A 250 -21.35 23.60 7.33
N SER A 251 -22.19 23.49 6.31
CA SER A 251 -23.57 23.95 6.37
C SER A 251 -24.40 23.05 7.30
N PRO A 252 -25.37 23.60 8.06
CA PRO A 252 -26.32 22.79 8.81
C PRO A 252 -27.28 21.99 7.91
N ASP A 253 -27.38 22.35 6.62
CA ASP A 253 -28.28 21.70 5.65
C ASP A 253 -27.65 20.47 4.97
N ASN A 254 -26.44 20.07 5.35
CA ASN A 254 -25.83 18.87 4.79
C ASN A 254 -26.56 17.61 5.26
N TYR A 255 -26.66 16.60 4.39
CA TYR A 255 -27.34 15.36 4.74
C TYR A 255 -26.89 14.18 3.89
N TRP A 256 -27.20 13.00 4.41
CA TRP A 256 -27.25 11.71 3.74
C TRP A 256 -28.71 11.29 3.59
N ASP A 257 -29.16 10.97 2.39
CA ASP A 257 -30.46 10.38 2.14
C ASP A 257 -30.28 8.88 1.85
N PRO A 258 -30.65 7.99 2.79
CA PRO A 258 -30.49 6.55 2.62
C PRO A 258 -31.41 5.94 1.56
N GLU A 259 -32.55 6.57 1.25
CA GLU A 259 -33.50 6.05 0.26
C GLU A 259 -32.96 6.25 -1.17
N THR A 260 -32.48 7.45 -1.45
CA THR A 260 -31.92 7.80 -2.77
C THR A 260 -30.42 7.52 -2.88
N LYS A 261 -29.78 7.12 -1.78
CA LYS A 261 -28.33 7.02 -1.64
C LYS A 261 -27.62 8.29 -2.09
N THR A 262 -28.07 9.43 -1.57
CA THR A 262 -27.55 10.76 -1.94
C THR A 262 -26.87 11.44 -0.76
N ILE A 263 -25.64 11.90 -0.92
CA ILE A 263 -24.99 12.82 0.01
C ILE A 263 -25.05 14.24 -0.59
N TYR A 264 -25.55 15.19 0.20
CA TYR A 264 -25.43 16.62 -0.08
C TYR A 264 -24.46 17.28 0.90
N LEU A 265 -23.46 17.97 0.36
CA LEU A 265 -22.46 18.73 1.12
C LEU A 265 -22.40 20.16 0.61
N SER A 266 -22.46 21.10 1.53
CA SER A 266 -22.10 22.51 1.35
C SER A 266 -21.14 22.88 2.49
N PHE A 267 -19.96 23.37 2.13
CA PHE A 267 -18.91 23.70 3.10
C PHE A 267 -17.99 24.81 2.60
N VAL A 268 -17.31 25.47 3.54
CA VAL A 268 -16.27 26.47 3.25
C VAL A 268 -14.94 25.96 3.80
N SER A 269 -13.88 26.03 2.99
CA SER A 269 -12.50 25.79 3.43
C SER A 269 -11.56 26.81 2.79
N SER A 270 -10.66 27.39 3.60
CA SER A 270 -9.78 28.51 3.18
C SER A 270 -10.53 29.70 2.52
N GLY A 271 -11.80 29.91 2.87
CA GLY A 271 -12.63 30.97 2.28
C GLY A 271 -13.25 30.63 0.92
N TYR A 272 -13.03 29.42 0.39
CA TYR A 272 -13.69 28.91 -0.81
C TYR A 272 -14.93 28.10 -0.41
N ALA A 273 -16.07 28.41 -1.03
CA ALA A 273 -17.30 27.67 -0.85
C ALA A 273 -17.37 26.50 -1.85
N PHE A 274 -17.80 25.34 -1.39
CA PHE A 274 -17.96 24.14 -2.21
C PHE A 274 -19.35 23.57 -1.97
N GLU A 275 -19.98 23.10 -3.04
CA GLU A 275 -21.22 22.34 -2.99
C GLU A 275 -21.05 21.05 -3.79
N GLN A 276 -21.55 19.95 -3.26
CA GLN A 276 -21.54 18.63 -3.88
C GLN A 276 -22.87 17.91 -3.63
N THR A 277 -23.46 17.38 -4.69
CA THR A 277 -24.51 16.36 -4.63
C THR A 277 -23.94 15.08 -5.21
N MET A 278 -23.77 14.07 -4.37
CA MET A 278 -23.20 12.78 -4.72
C MET A 278 -24.28 11.72 -4.64
N VAL A 279 -24.53 11.01 -5.75
CA VAL A 279 -25.48 9.89 -5.81
C VAL A 279 -24.70 8.60 -6.04
N LYS A 280 -24.86 7.61 -5.14
CA LYS A 280 -24.13 6.34 -5.22
C LYS A 280 -24.52 5.57 -6.48
N LYS A 281 -23.54 4.98 -7.16
CA LYS A 281 -23.78 4.14 -8.35
C LYS A 281 -24.26 2.73 -8.00
#